data_AF-A0A9D8E674-F1
#
_entry.id   AF-A0A9D8E674-F1
#
_cell.length_a   1.000
_cell.length_b   1.000
_cell.length_c   1.000
_cell.angle_alpha   90.00
_cell.angle_beta   90.00
_cell.angle_gamma   90.00
#
_symmetry.space_group_name_H-M   'P 1'
#
loop_
_entity.id
_entity.type
_entity.pdbx_description
1 polymer ?
#
loop_
_entity_poly.entity_id
_entity_poly.type
_entity_poly.pdbx_seq_one_letter_code
_entity_poly.pdbx_strand_id
1 'polypeptide(L)'
;MDVKRVFSTERCRTRASYLLKFESLILFGAVIYLLIAPFVSDVSAPAALSAEIVFATLAGIGLWFSARGFDKKKSFGRAPAVLANLIALGVSYYMITGNLYLVGIPLAVLAAITLISSALGYSE
;
A
#
# COMPACT_ATOMS: atom_id res chain seq x y z
N MET A 1 -2.60 -8.19 -27.39
CA MET A 1 -3.34 -8.21 -26.10
C MET A 1 -4.36 -7.09 -26.13
N ASP A 2 -5.64 -7.40 -25.92
CA ASP A 2 -6.73 -6.41 -26.00
C ASP A 2 -6.72 -5.52 -24.75
N VAL A 3 -6.26 -4.28 -24.91
CA VAL A 3 -6.07 -3.29 -23.84
C VAL A 3 -7.38 -3.03 -23.09
N LYS A 4 -8.54 -3.04 -23.79
CA LYS A 4 -9.86 -2.85 -23.17
C LYS A 4 -10.20 -3.97 -22.18
N ARG A 5 -9.68 -5.18 -22.42
CA ARG A 5 -9.88 -6.34 -21.55
C ARG A 5 -9.01 -6.30 -20.30
N VAL A 6 -7.89 -5.56 -20.30
CA VAL A 6 -7.00 -5.39 -19.14
C VAL A 6 -7.59 -4.39 -18.14
N PHE A 7 -8.25 -3.35 -18.64
CA PHE A 7 -8.91 -2.30 -17.85
C PHE A 7 -10.39 -2.55 -17.55
N SER A 8 -10.87 -3.79 -17.76
CA SER A 8 -12.23 -4.15 -17.37
C SER A 8 -12.40 -4.05 -15.86
N THR A 9 -13.47 -3.37 -15.41
CA THR A 9 -13.78 -3.11 -14.00
C THR A 9 -13.69 -4.35 -13.13
N GLU A 10 -14.23 -5.49 -13.57
CA GLU A 10 -14.17 -6.78 -12.84
C GLU A 10 -12.72 -7.25 -12.62
N ARG A 11 -11.85 -7.15 -13.63
CA ARG A 11 -10.44 -7.55 -13.52
C ARG A 11 -9.64 -6.57 -12.67
N CYS A 12 -9.87 -5.27 -12.84
CA CYS A 12 -9.26 -4.23 -12.01
C CYS A 12 -9.64 -4.42 -10.53
N ARG A 13 -10.91 -4.74 -10.24
CA ARG A 13 -11.40 -5.04 -8.89
C ARG A 13 -10.66 -6.23 -8.25
N THR A 14 -10.58 -7.34 -8.97
CA THR A 14 -9.88 -8.54 -8.47
C THR A 14 -8.40 -8.24 -8.24
N ARG A 15 -7.73 -7.56 -9.19
CA ARG A 15 -6.34 -7.15 -9.05
C ARG A 15 -6.13 -6.23 -7.84
N ALA A 16 -6.98 -5.22 -7.68
CA ALA A 16 -6.91 -4.30 -6.55
C ALA A 16 -7.03 -5.04 -5.21
N SER A 17 -7.96 -6.00 -5.09
CA SER A 17 -8.08 -6.82 -3.87
C SER A 17 -6.79 -7.58 -3.54
N TYR A 18 -6.21 -8.29 -4.52
CA TYR A 18 -4.97 -9.04 -4.30
C TYR A 18 -3.78 -8.13 -3.99
N LEU A 19 -3.63 -7.02 -4.70
CA LEU A 19 -2.56 -6.05 -4.48
C LEU A 19 -2.65 -5.41 -3.10
N LEU A 20 -3.84 -4.98 -2.67
CA LEU A 20 -4.05 -4.37 -1.35
C LEU A 20 -3.79 -5.36 -0.21
N LYS A 21 -4.15 -6.64 -0.37
CA LYS A 21 -3.80 -7.69 0.60
C LYS A 21 -2.29 -7.87 0.67
N PHE A 22 -1.62 -7.87 -0.47
CA PHE A 22 -0.17 -8.00 -0.54
C PHE A 22 0.55 -6.79 0.09
N GLU A 23 0.13 -5.57 -0.22
CA GLU A 23 0.63 -4.34 0.41
C GLU A 23 0.42 -4.34 1.93
N SER A 24 -0.76 -4.78 2.38
CA SER A 24 -1.05 -4.95 3.81
C SER A 24 -0.08 -5.93 4.48
N LEU A 25 0.23 -7.07 3.83
CA LEU A 25 1.22 -8.03 4.35
C LEU A 25 2.63 -7.45 4.39
N ILE A 26 3.03 -6.66 3.39
CA ILE A 26 4.32 -5.95 3.40
C ILE A 26 4.38 -4.99 4.58
N LEU A 27 3.32 -4.20 4.82
CA LEU A 27 3.26 -3.29 5.95
C LEU A 27 3.36 -4.03 7.30
N PHE A 28 2.67 -5.16 7.46
CA PHE A 28 2.82 -5.97 8.67
C PHE A 28 4.24 -6.54 8.82
N GLY A 29 4.87 -6.97 7.73
CA GLY A 29 6.27 -7.38 7.72
C GLY A 29 7.21 -6.25 8.16
N ALA A 30 6.98 -5.02 7.66
CA ALA A 30 7.72 -3.84 8.06
C ALA A 30 7.52 -3.51 9.55
N VAL A 31 6.29 -3.62 10.07
CA VAL A 31 6.01 -3.45 11.51
C VAL A 31 6.78 -4.47 12.35
N ILE A 32 6.76 -5.75 11.96
CA ILE A 32 7.51 -6.81 12.67
C ILE A 32 9.01 -6.50 12.65
N TYR A 33 9.55 -6.07 11.51
CA TYR A 33 10.95 -5.65 11.41
C TYR A 33 11.26 -4.48 12.35
N LEU A 34 10.44 -3.44 12.35
CA LEU A 34 10.61 -2.26 13.22
C LEU A 34 10.44 -2.58 14.71
N LEU A 35 9.67 -3.60 15.07
CA LEU A 35 9.57 -4.07 16.46
C LEU A 35 10.85 -4.79 16.93
N ILE A 36 11.54 -5.47 16.03
CA ILE A 36 12.77 -6.22 16.33
C ILE A 36 14.01 -5.32 16.26
N ALA A 37 14.03 -4.34 15.37
CA ALA A 37 15.17 -3.45 15.14
C ALA A 37 15.76 -2.80 16.42
N PRO A 38 14.97 -2.33 17.41
CA PRO A 38 15.49 -1.74 18.64
C PRO A 38 16.33 -2.69 19.51
N PHE A 39 16.17 -3.99 19.35
CA PHE A 39 16.95 -4.98 20.10
C PHE A 39 18.34 -5.21 19.51
N VAL A 40 18.57 -4.78 18.26
CA VAL A 40 19.80 -5.03 17.51
C VAL A 40 20.56 -3.72 17.22
N SER A 41 19.90 -2.57 17.33
CA SER A 41 20.49 -1.27 16.97
C SER A 41 19.98 -0.14 17.86
N ASP A 42 20.84 0.85 18.09
CA ASP A 42 20.48 2.05 18.85
C ASP A 42 19.42 2.87 18.12
N VAL A 43 18.37 3.25 18.84
CA VAL A 43 17.26 4.03 18.31
C VAL A 43 17.48 5.52 18.62
N SER A 44 17.85 6.29 17.60
CA SER A 44 18.10 7.72 17.75
C SER A 44 16.84 8.54 18.06
N ALA A 45 15.66 8.07 17.64
CA ALA A 45 14.38 8.76 17.81
C ALA A 45 13.24 7.79 18.21
N PRO A 46 13.14 7.41 19.49
CA PRO A 46 12.17 6.40 19.95
C PRO A 46 10.70 6.80 19.73
N ALA A 47 10.39 8.10 19.84
CA ALA A 47 9.04 8.62 19.61
C ALA A 47 8.61 8.49 18.14
N ALA A 48 9.52 8.79 17.20
CA ALA A 48 9.24 8.66 15.77
C ALA A 48 9.03 7.20 15.38
N LEU A 49 9.91 6.31 15.87
CA LEU A 49 9.77 4.86 15.65
C LEU A 49 8.45 4.31 16.19
N SER A 50 8.06 4.72 17.40
CA SER A 50 6.81 4.28 18.02
C SER A 50 5.59 4.75 17.21
N ALA A 51 5.60 6.00 16.75
CA ALA A 51 4.54 6.52 15.89
C ALA A 51 4.47 5.75 14.56
N GLU A 52 5.62 5.48 13.94
CA GLU A 52 5.69 4.71 12.70
C GLU A 52 5.09 3.31 12.86
N ILE A 53 5.41 2.60 13.94
CA ILE A 53 4.83 1.28 14.24
C ILE A 53 3.30 1.36 14.36
N VAL A 54 2.78 2.33 15.10
CA VAL A 54 1.32 2.50 15.29
C VAL A 54 0.64 2.83 13.96
N PHE A 55 1.14 3.83 13.23
CA PHE A 55 0.56 4.26 11.95
C PHE A 55 0.66 3.16 10.88
N ALA A 56 1.79 2.46 10.79
CA ALA A 56 1.96 1.35 9.84
C ALA A 56 1.04 0.18 10.17
N THR A 57 0.81 -0.12 11.45
CA THR A 57 -0.15 -1.16 11.87
C THR A 57 -1.58 -0.76 11.48
N LEU A 58 -1.98 0.48 11.77
CA LEU A 58 -3.30 1.00 11.40
C LEU A 58 -3.49 1.04 9.88
N ALA A 59 -2.46 1.45 9.13
CA ALA A 59 -2.46 1.43 7.68
C ALA A 59 -2.61 0.00 7.13
N GLY A 60 -1.83 -0.96 7.65
CA GLY A 60 -1.92 -2.38 7.26
C GLY A 60 -3.32 -2.95 7.47
N ILE A 61 -3.93 -2.67 8.63
CA ILE A 61 -5.32 -3.06 8.93
C ILE A 61 -6.29 -2.37 7.96
N GLY A 62 -6.15 -1.06 7.75
CA GLY A 62 -7.00 -0.27 6.86
C GLY A 62 -6.97 -0.76 5.42
N LEU A 63 -5.79 -1.09 4.88
CA LEU A 63 -5.63 -1.68 3.55
C LEU A 63 -6.31 -3.04 3.46
N TRP A 64 -6.18 -3.89 4.49
CA TRP A 64 -6.83 -5.20 4.51
C TRP A 64 -8.37 -5.09 4.48
N PHE A 65 -8.94 -4.18 5.26
CA PHE A 65 -10.37 -3.90 5.22
C PHE A 65 -10.80 -3.32 3.87
N SER A 66 -9.99 -2.46 3.28
CA SER A 66 -10.23 -1.91 1.94
C SER A 66 -10.26 -3.02 0.88
N ALA A 67 -9.33 -3.98 0.94
CA ALA A 67 -9.30 -5.15 0.08
C ALA A 67 -10.57 -6.02 0.22
N ARG A 68 -11.03 -6.25 1.46
CA ARG A 68 -12.32 -6.92 1.71
C ARG A 68 -13.52 -6.16 1.13
N GLY A 69 -13.45 -4.82 1.07
CA GLY A 69 -14.44 -3.99 0.39
C GLY A 69 -14.54 -4.33 -1.11
N PHE A 70 -13.39 -4.46 -1.79
CA PHE A 70 -13.33 -4.87 -3.19
C PHE A 70 -13.84 -6.30 -3.41
N ASP A 71 -13.55 -7.24 -2.50
CA ASP A 71 -14.07 -8.62 -2.55
C ASP A 71 -15.61 -8.64 -2.49
N LYS A 72 -16.19 -7.82 -1.61
CA LYS A 72 -17.65 -7.72 -1.41
C LYS A 72 -18.36 -6.82 -2.43
N LYS A 73 -17.66 -6.34 -3.47
CA LYS A 73 -18.18 -5.39 -4.49
C LYS A 73 -18.77 -4.11 -3.87
N LYS A 74 -18.20 -3.62 -2.76
CA LYS A 74 -18.64 -2.40 -2.07
C LYS A 74 -17.71 -1.22 -2.41
N SER A 75 -18.30 -0.05 -2.66
CA SER A 75 -17.57 1.20 -3.00
C SER A 75 -16.62 1.68 -1.90
N PHE A 76 -16.91 1.37 -0.63
CA PHE A 76 -16.17 1.87 0.54
C PHE A 76 -14.68 1.51 0.55
N GLY A 77 -14.25 0.43 -0.12
CA GLY A 77 -12.84 0.06 -0.20
C GLY A 77 -12.01 0.95 -1.14
N ARG A 78 -12.64 1.69 -2.05
CA ARG A 78 -11.94 2.43 -3.12
C ARG A 78 -11.22 3.67 -2.61
N ALA A 79 -11.94 4.56 -1.95
CA ALA A 79 -11.38 5.82 -1.46
C ALA A 79 -10.13 5.63 -0.56
N PRO A 80 -10.16 4.77 0.48
CA PRO A 80 -8.98 4.55 1.32
C PRO A 80 -7.82 3.90 0.56
N ALA A 81 -8.09 2.96 -0.36
CA ALA A 81 -7.05 2.33 -1.18
C ALA A 81 -6.33 3.32 -2.10
N VAL A 82 -7.09 4.21 -2.76
CA VAL A 82 -6.56 5.25 -3.64
C VAL A 82 -5.70 6.23 -2.84
N LEU A 83 -6.21 6.70 -1.69
CA LEU A 83 -5.50 7.65 -0.85
C LEU A 83 -4.18 7.06 -0.30
N ALA A 84 -4.22 5.82 0.20
CA ALA A 84 -3.01 5.16 0.71
C ALA A 84 -1.93 5.03 -0.37
N ASN A 85 -2.31 4.69 -1.60
CA ASN A 85 -1.36 4.56 -2.70
C ASN A 85 -0.82 5.91 -3.20
N LEU A 86 -1.61 6.99 -3.13
CA LEU A 86 -1.10 8.35 -3.38
C LEU A 86 -0.06 8.75 -2.33
N ILE A 87 -0.28 8.42 -1.06
CA ILE A 87 0.70 8.65 0.01
C ILE A 87 1.97 7.83 -0.27
N ALA A 88 1.83 6.56 -0.64
CA ALA A 88 2.96 5.70 -0.96
C ALA A 88 3.79 6.22 -2.15
N LEU A 89 3.14 6.80 -3.17
CA LEU A 89 3.84 7.50 -4.25
C LEU A 89 4.63 8.71 -3.74
N GLY A 90 4.06 9.51 -2.84
CA GLY A 90 4.77 10.61 -2.17
C GLY A 90 6.01 10.12 -1.41
N VAL A 91 5.87 9.06 -0.61
CA VAL A 91 6.99 8.43 0.11
C VAL A 91 8.06 7.92 -0.86
N SER A 92 7.65 7.27 -1.96
CA SER A 92 8.58 6.77 -2.97
C SER A 92 9.40 7.88 -3.62
N TYR A 93 8.80 9.05 -3.88
CA TYR A 93 9.49 10.21 -4.43
C TYR A 93 10.58 10.72 -3.48
N TYR A 94 10.29 10.81 -2.18
CA TYR A 94 11.30 11.18 -1.18
C TYR A 94 12.42 10.14 -1.08
N MET A 95 12.10 8.84 -1.14
CA MET A 95 13.11 7.78 -1.13
C MET A 95 14.04 7.83 -2.34
N ILE A 96 13.48 8.05 -3.53
CA ILE A 96 14.26 8.18 -4.78
C ILE A 96 15.16 9.42 -4.73
N THR A 97 14.62 10.55 -4.26
CA THR A 97 15.40 11.79 -4.08
C THR A 97 16.50 11.61 -3.04
N GLY A 98 16.25 10.78 -2.01
CA GLY A 98 17.23 10.37 -1.01
C GLY A 98 18.22 9.28 -1.45
N ASN A 99 18.32 8.97 -2.74
CA ASN A 99 19.18 7.92 -3.32
C ASN A 99 18.86 6.47 -2.90
N LEU A 100 17.71 6.22 -2.27
CA LEU A 100 17.27 4.88 -1.88
C LEU A 100 16.51 4.18 -3.02
N TYR A 101 17.13 4.10 -4.19
CA TYR A 101 16.50 3.63 -5.42
C TYR A 101 15.98 2.19 -5.32
N LEU A 102 16.68 1.32 -4.58
CA LEU A 102 16.34 -0.09 -4.42
C LEU A 102 14.95 -0.29 -3.78
N VAL A 103 14.51 0.65 -2.93
CA VAL A 103 13.21 0.59 -2.26
C VAL A 103 12.21 1.53 -2.92
N GLY A 104 12.65 2.75 -3.25
CA GLY A 104 11.78 3.78 -3.82
C GLY A 104 11.19 3.41 -5.18
N ILE A 105 11.97 2.81 -6.08
CA ILE A 105 11.48 2.45 -7.42
C ILE A 105 10.43 1.32 -7.35
N PRO A 106 10.68 0.18 -6.66
CA PRO A 106 9.66 -0.86 -6.51
C PRO A 106 8.39 -0.37 -5.81
N LEU A 107 8.53 0.49 -4.79
CA LEU A 107 7.39 1.09 -4.10
C LEU A 107 6.55 1.95 -5.04
N ALA A 108 7.20 2.80 -5.86
CA ALA A 108 6.51 3.65 -6.83
C ALA A 108 5.73 2.82 -7.85
N VAL A 109 6.34 1.75 -8.37
CA VAL A 109 5.71 0.85 -9.34
C VAL A 109 4.50 0.13 -8.73
N LEU A 110 4.68 -0.45 -7.54
CA LEU A 110 3.60 -1.15 -6.84
C LEU A 110 2.43 -0.19 -6.56
N ALA A 111 2.73 0.98 -5.99
CA ALA A 111 1.73 1.98 -5.64
C ALA A 111 0.98 2.50 -6.88
N ALA A 112 1.68 2.74 -8.00
CA ALA A 112 1.03 3.17 -9.24
C ALA A 112 0.08 2.10 -9.80
N ILE A 113 0.49 0.83 -9.79
CA ILE A 113 -0.34 -0.28 -10.29
C ILE A 113 -1.58 -0.46 -9.40
N THR A 114 -1.41 -0.40 -8.08
CA THR A 114 -2.52 -0.54 -7.13
C THR A 114 -3.45 0.66 -7.19
N LEU A 115 -2.92 1.88 -7.33
CA LEU A 115 -3.70 3.10 -7.52
C LEU A 115 -4.61 3.01 -8.75
N ILE A 116 -4.05 2.65 -9.91
CA ILE A 116 -4.82 2.54 -11.15
C ILE A 116 -5.86 1.41 -11.04
N SER A 117 -5.47 0.27 -10.46
CA SER A 117 -6.37 -0.88 -10.30
C SER A 117 -7.53 -0.57 -9.33
N SER A 118 -7.26 0.14 -8.24
CA SER A 118 -8.27 0.53 -7.25
C SER A 118 -9.19 1.63 -7.77
N ALA A 119 -8.66 2.64 -8.47
CA ALA A 119 -9.44 3.71 -9.09
C ALA A 119 -10.41 3.17 -10.17
N LEU A 120 -9.93 2.28 -11.04
CA LEU A 120 -10.72 1.70 -12.14
C LEU A 120 -11.52 0.45 -11.73
N GLY A 121 -11.27 -0.10 -10.53
CA GLY A 121 -11.91 -1.32 -10.03
C GLY A 121 -13.36 -1.17 -9.58
N TYR A 122 -13.94 0.03 -9.70
CA TYR A 122 -15.33 0.30 -9.40
C TYR A 122 -15.88 1.35 -10.37
N SER A 123 -16.96 1.01 -11.07
CA SER A 123 -17.81 1.95 -11.81
C SER A 123 -19.14 1.99 -11.07
N GLU A 124 -19.62 3.19 -10.78
CA GLU A 124 -21.03 3.42 -10.40
C GLU A 124 -21.96 3.10 -11.57
#